data_AF-A0AAN9HR85-F1
#
_entry.id   AF-A0AAN9HR85-F1
#
_cell.length_a   1.000
_cell.length_b   1.000
_cell.length_c   1.000
_cell.angle_alpha   90.00
_cell.angle_beta   90.00
_cell.angle_gamma   90.00
#
_symmetry.space_group_name_H-M   'P 1'
#
loop_
_entity.id
_entity.type
_entity.pdbx_description
1 polymer ?
#
loop_
_entity_poly.entity_id
_entity_poly.type
_entity_poly.pdbx_seq_one_letter_code
_entity_poly.pdbx_strand_id
1 'polypeptide(L)'
;MKLNNQTLISIILICFALIGKCNSHVKPSPTPTPAPSTSTSTCPPCPSCPPCPSTSTSTSTSSSSSAPSSNDGTETDTSIPPETSSQFSDTPTTESPSYSPSNNSPSPTTSTSDGDGDDGGIDLSAAGSFSASFADYLKAKFGDQSKIHYNPGLKQICGHTRNPDVCLATISPMIKQGTFDAVHVLEASILVCTQNIQTIIKIIEAHAALSRHVATGLLECKGHYAKALVSLHQALKAIHARNFGVVSTVLGGIVADVTSAEAKVMDLKVASFKFEYFSFVSVTASNCLSISSLIPH
;
A
#
# COMPACT_ATOMS: atom_id res chain seq x y z
N MET A 1 -13.52 -10.18 34.58
CA MET A 1 -13.24 -11.52 34.02
C MET A 1 -12.17 -11.38 32.95
N LYS A 2 -11.01 -12.02 33.09
CA LYS A 2 -9.94 -12.01 32.06
C LYS A 2 -10.27 -13.08 31.01
N LEU A 3 -10.70 -12.66 29.82
CA LEU A 3 -10.79 -13.57 28.69
C LEU A 3 -9.39 -13.85 28.16
N ASN A 4 -9.04 -15.14 28.08
CA ASN A 4 -7.77 -15.60 27.55
C ASN A 4 -7.73 -15.33 26.03
N ASN A 5 -6.59 -14.88 25.50
CA ASN A 5 -6.39 -14.60 24.07
C ASN A 5 -6.73 -15.80 23.18
N GLN A 6 -6.57 -17.03 23.71
CA GLN A 6 -6.95 -18.25 23.01
C GLN A 6 -8.47 -18.39 22.84
N THR A 7 -9.27 -17.91 23.79
CA THR A 7 -10.73 -17.92 23.73
C THR A 7 -11.25 -16.90 22.70
N LEU A 8 -10.60 -15.74 22.58
CA LEU A 8 -10.95 -14.72 21.60
C LEU A 8 -10.76 -15.23 20.16
N ILE A 9 -9.63 -15.92 19.90
CA ILE A 9 -9.33 -16.47 18.58
C ILE A 9 -10.32 -17.59 18.20
N SER A 10 -10.69 -18.46 19.15
CA SER A 10 -11.72 -19.49 18.92
C SER A 10 -13.09 -18.89 18.59
N ILE A 11 -13.51 -17.83 19.27
CA ILE A 11 -14.80 -17.17 19.00
C ILE A 11 -14.81 -16.57 17.60
N ILE A 12 -13.72 -15.91 17.19
CA ILE A 12 -13.60 -15.33 15.85
C ILE A 12 -13.70 -16.42 14.76
N LEU A 13 -13.00 -17.55 14.93
CA LEU A 13 -13.04 -18.65 13.96
C LEU A 13 -14.43 -19.29 13.84
N ILE A 14 -15.17 -19.42 14.96
CA ILE A 14 -16.55 -19.92 14.97
C ILE A 14 -17.48 -18.96 14.23
N CYS A 15 -17.32 -17.65 14.41
CA CYS A 15 -18.13 -16.65 13.69
C CYS A 15 -17.92 -16.73 12.17
N PHE A 16 -16.68 -16.92 11.70
CA PHE A 16 -16.42 -17.07 10.26
C PHE A 16 -16.97 -18.38 9.68
N ALA A 17 -16.97 -19.48 10.44
CA ALA A 17 -17.53 -20.76 10.01
C ALA A 17 -19.06 -20.73 9.87
N LEU A 18 -19.76 -19.91 10.66
CA LEU A 18 -21.22 -19.82 10.63
C LEU A 18 -21.76 -18.92 9.50
N ILE A 19 -20.98 -17.94 9.02
CA ILE A 19 -21.39 -17.04 7.94
C ILE A 19 -21.34 -17.74 6.57
N GLY A 20 -20.57 -18.82 6.43
CA GLY A 20 -20.38 -19.55 5.15
C GLY A 20 -21.54 -20.45 4.69
N LYS A 21 -22.68 -20.51 5.40
CA LYS A 21 -23.72 -21.54 5.14
C LYS A 21 -25.09 -21.04 4.70
N CYS A 22 -25.24 -19.74 4.41
CA CYS A 22 -26.49 -19.16 3.93
C CYS A 22 -26.38 -18.74 2.45
N ASN A 23 -26.36 -19.70 1.53
CA ASN A 23 -26.72 -19.42 0.13
C ASN A 23 -27.10 -20.70 -0.62
N SER A 24 -28.37 -21.10 -0.50
CA SER A 24 -29.08 -21.87 -1.53
C SER A 24 -30.57 -21.89 -1.22
N HIS A 25 -31.29 -20.86 -1.66
CA HIS A 25 -32.68 -21.02 -2.08
C HIS A 25 -33.06 -19.86 -3.03
N VAL A 26 -32.55 -19.92 -4.26
CA VAL A 26 -33.07 -19.10 -5.35
C VAL A 26 -34.27 -19.84 -5.94
N LYS A 27 -35.44 -19.22 -5.78
CA LYS A 27 -36.71 -19.61 -6.40
C LYS A 27 -36.62 -19.34 -7.91
N PRO A 28 -36.94 -20.30 -8.79
CA PRO A 28 -36.91 -20.06 -10.23
C PRO A 28 -38.06 -19.12 -10.63
N SER A 29 -37.71 -18.00 -11.28
CA SER A 29 -38.64 -17.04 -11.89
C SER A 29 -38.70 -17.30 -13.40
N PRO A 30 -39.85 -17.06 -14.08
CA PRO A 30 -40.13 -17.66 -15.37
C PRO A 30 -39.43 -16.96 -16.53
N THR A 31 -39.10 -17.80 -17.50
CA THR A 31 -38.57 -17.55 -18.84
C THR A 31 -39.14 -16.30 -19.54
N PRO A 32 -38.29 -15.39 -20.03
CA PRO A 32 -38.68 -14.44 -21.07
C PRO A 32 -38.40 -15.00 -22.47
N THR A 33 -39.43 -14.89 -23.29
CA THR A 33 -39.52 -15.13 -24.74
C THR A 33 -38.43 -14.42 -25.54
N PRO A 34 -37.85 -15.05 -26.60
CA PRO A 34 -36.86 -14.39 -27.45
C PRO A 34 -37.54 -13.56 -28.56
N ALA A 35 -37.09 -12.32 -28.75
CA ALA A 35 -37.34 -11.55 -29.96
C ALA A 35 -36.02 -11.34 -30.73
N PRO A 36 -36.02 -11.48 -32.07
CA PRO A 36 -34.83 -11.34 -32.90
C PRO A 36 -34.66 -9.90 -33.35
N SER A 37 -33.43 -9.38 -33.41
CA SER A 37 -33.07 -8.29 -34.32
C SER A 37 -31.56 -8.15 -34.49
N THR A 38 -31.16 -8.50 -35.71
CA THR A 38 -29.92 -8.25 -36.40
C THR A 38 -29.54 -6.76 -36.41
N SER A 39 -28.30 -6.42 -36.11
CA SER A 39 -27.65 -5.23 -36.68
C SER A 39 -26.14 -5.43 -36.75
N THR A 40 -25.71 -5.70 -37.98
CA THR A 40 -24.34 -5.74 -38.46
C THR A 40 -23.81 -4.30 -38.48
N SER A 41 -22.84 -3.97 -37.63
CA SER A 41 -22.11 -2.70 -37.72
C SER A 41 -20.76 -2.95 -38.38
N THR A 42 -20.66 -2.50 -39.62
CA THR A 42 -19.47 -2.55 -40.47
C THR A 42 -18.54 -1.41 -40.07
N CYS A 43 -17.33 -1.73 -39.61
CA CYS A 43 -16.30 -0.74 -39.33
C CYS A 43 -15.62 -0.30 -40.65
N PRO A 44 -15.49 1.01 -40.94
CA PRO A 44 -14.79 1.47 -42.13
C PRO A 44 -13.26 1.34 -41.98
N PRO A 45 -12.52 1.10 -43.08
CA PRO A 45 -11.07 0.97 -43.05
C PRO A 45 -10.41 2.33 -42.80
N CYS A 46 -9.50 2.37 -41.82
CA CYS A 46 -8.61 3.50 -41.59
C CYS A 46 -7.43 3.45 -42.60
N PRO A 47 -7.27 4.43 -43.49
CA PRO A 47 -6.07 4.56 -44.29
C PRO A 47 -5.04 5.40 -43.52
N SER A 48 -3.76 4.97 -43.56
CA SER A 48 -2.57 5.74 -43.15
C SER A 48 -2.04 5.47 -41.73
N CYS A 49 -1.47 4.28 -41.51
CA CYS A 49 -0.37 4.12 -40.54
C CYS A 49 0.95 3.90 -41.29
N PRO A 50 2.01 4.70 -41.03
CA PRO A 50 3.34 4.49 -41.60
C PRO A 50 4.05 3.26 -41.00
N PRO A 51 4.99 2.65 -41.75
CA PRO A 51 5.62 1.38 -41.37
C PRO A 51 6.62 1.52 -40.21
N CYS A 52 6.49 0.65 -39.21
CA CYS A 52 7.53 0.42 -38.19
C CYS A 52 8.69 -0.40 -38.79
N PRO A 53 9.94 0.06 -38.70
CA PRO A 53 11.10 -0.74 -39.07
C PRO A 53 11.44 -1.81 -38.03
N SER A 54 11.95 -2.91 -38.54
CA SER A 54 12.09 -4.23 -37.92
C SER A 54 13.28 -4.37 -36.97
N THR A 55 13.07 -5.24 -35.98
CA THR A 55 13.90 -6.38 -35.54
C THR A 55 15.41 -6.40 -35.83
N SER A 56 16.20 -6.42 -34.75
CA SER A 56 17.48 -7.13 -34.62
C SER A 56 17.66 -7.44 -33.13
N THR A 57 17.44 -8.67 -32.63
CA THR A 57 18.29 -9.87 -32.72
C THR A 57 19.72 -9.64 -32.20
N SER A 58 19.93 -9.98 -30.92
CA SER A 58 21.24 -10.27 -30.32
C SER A 58 21.00 -11.29 -29.20
N THR A 59 21.04 -12.59 -29.51
CA THR A 59 22.22 -13.47 -29.41
C THR A 59 22.66 -13.67 -27.96
N SER A 60 22.14 -14.75 -27.39
CA SER A 60 22.65 -15.48 -26.24
C SER A 60 24.08 -15.95 -26.48
N THR A 61 24.98 -15.66 -25.54
CA THR A 61 26.27 -16.36 -25.44
C THR A 61 26.43 -16.87 -24.02
N SER A 62 26.39 -18.19 -23.92
CA SER A 62 26.71 -19.01 -22.77
C SER A 62 28.22 -19.02 -22.58
N SER A 63 28.69 -18.84 -21.34
CA SER A 63 30.03 -19.26 -20.95
C SER A 63 30.03 -19.68 -19.48
N SER A 64 29.84 -20.97 -19.29
CA SER A 64 30.42 -21.78 -18.23
C SER A 64 31.93 -21.55 -18.12
N SER A 65 32.50 -21.58 -16.90
CA SER A 65 33.72 -22.33 -16.52
C SER A 65 34.24 -21.92 -15.12
N SER A 66 34.52 -22.95 -14.31
CA SER A 66 35.61 -23.05 -13.33
C SER A 66 35.49 -22.43 -11.91
N ALA A 67 35.26 -23.32 -10.93
CA ALA A 67 35.97 -23.34 -9.64
C ALA A 67 37.44 -23.84 -9.86
N PRO A 68 38.36 -24.01 -8.86
CA PRO A 68 38.23 -23.89 -7.40
C PRO A 68 39.45 -23.24 -6.65
N SER A 69 39.44 -23.36 -5.31
CA SER A 69 40.56 -23.33 -4.35
C SER A 69 41.09 -21.95 -3.91
N SER A 70 41.01 -21.59 -2.62
CA SER A 70 41.73 -22.12 -1.44
C SER A 70 43.19 -21.68 -1.39
N ASN A 71 43.52 -21.02 -0.26
CA ASN A 71 44.82 -20.62 0.30
C ASN A 71 44.81 -19.12 0.62
N ASP A 72 45.43 -18.62 1.67
CA ASP A 72 46.05 -19.15 2.87
C ASP A 72 46.40 -17.88 3.68
N GLY A 73 46.49 -18.00 5.00
CA GLY A 73 46.76 -16.85 5.87
C GLY A 73 48.13 -16.23 5.62
N THR A 74 48.24 -14.93 5.75
CA THR A 74 49.51 -14.30 6.16
C THR A 74 49.20 -13.01 6.92
N GLU A 75 49.48 -13.06 8.23
CA GLU A 75 49.64 -11.89 9.08
C GLU A 75 50.85 -11.09 8.58
N THR A 76 50.70 -9.78 8.41
CA THR A 76 51.85 -8.87 8.45
C THR A 76 51.42 -7.52 9.01
N ASP A 77 51.75 -7.38 10.28
CA ASP A 77 51.84 -6.16 11.05
C ASP A 77 52.99 -5.30 10.49
N THR A 78 52.76 -4.06 10.04
CA THR A 78 53.81 -3.03 9.85
C THR A 78 53.20 -1.62 9.69
N SER A 79 53.34 -0.84 10.76
CA SER A 79 53.81 0.55 10.85
C SER A 79 53.42 1.63 9.82
N ILE A 80 52.72 2.64 10.35
CA ILE A 80 52.59 4.05 9.93
C ILE A 80 53.97 4.75 10.00
N PRO A 81 54.37 5.69 9.09
CA PRO A 81 54.23 7.15 9.34
C PRO A 81 54.11 8.00 8.02
N PRO A 82 54.24 9.36 7.99
CA PRO A 82 53.11 10.26 7.74
C PRO A 82 53.32 11.27 6.57
N GLU A 83 52.30 12.12 6.37
CA GLU A 83 52.28 13.40 5.62
C GLU A 83 52.46 13.39 4.10
N THR A 84 51.50 13.95 3.34
CA THR A 84 51.58 15.35 2.84
C THR A 84 50.37 15.74 1.95
N SER A 85 49.83 16.91 2.28
CA SER A 85 49.23 17.97 1.44
C SER A 85 48.82 17.73 -0.02
N SER A 86 47.53 17.95 -0.29
CA SER A 86 46.97 18.60 -1.50
C SER A 86 45.44 18.68 -1.31
N GLN A 87 44.86 19.78 -0.82
CA GLN A 87 44.61 21.06 -1.50
C GLN A 87 43.99 20.88 -2.90
N PHE A 88 42.68 20.66 -2.94
CA PHE A 88 41.81 21.09 -4.03
C PHE A 88 40.53 21.68 -3.44
N SER A 89 40.51 23.01 -3.41
CA SER A 89 39.28 23.80 -3.38
C SER A 89 38.64 23.69 -4.75
N ASP A 90 37.35 23.35 -4.80
CA ASP A 90 36.41 23.90 -5.78
C ASP A 90 35.00 23.72 -5.22
N THR A 91 34.47 24.81 -4.69
CA THR A 91 33.12 24.93 -4.13
C THR A 91 32.22 25.50 -5.22
N PRO A 92 31.24 24.75 -5.76
CA PRO A 92 30.19 25.37 -6.56
C PRO A 92 29.19 26.05 -5.63
N THR A 93 29.10 27.37 -5.73
CA THR A 93 28.08 28.19 -5.07
C THR A 93 26.74 27.95 -5.74
N THR A 94 25.90 27.12 -5.15
CA THR A 94 24.49 26.98 -5.55
C THR A 94 23.68 28.06 -4.85
N GLU A 95 23.17 29.00 -5.63
CA GLU A 95 22.21 30.01 -5.21
C GLU A 95 20.99 29.35 -4.55
N SER A 96 20.71 29.74 -3.30
CA SER A 96 19.50 29.39 -2.57
C SER A 96 18.30 30.14 -3.14
N PRO A 97 17.26 29.48 -3.66
CA PRO A 97 15.97 30.13 -3.85
C PRO A 97 15.30 30.31 -2.47
N SER A 98 15.18 31.57 -2.06
CA SER A 98 14.37 32.00 -0.93
C SER A 98 12.90 31.71 -1.22
N TYR A 99 12.37 30.61 -0.67
CA TYR A 99 10.94 30.37 -0.60
C TYR A 99 10.46 30.78 0.79
N SER A 100 9.68 31.87 0.84
CA SER A 100 8.90 32.24 2.02
C SER A 100 7.80 31.19 2.25
N PRO A 101 7.65 30.62 3.46
CA PRO A 101 6.49 29.81 3.77
C PRO A 101 5.29 30.73 4.04
N SER A 102 4.35 30.80 3.11
CA SER A 102 3.01 31.31 3.40
C SER A 102 2.31 30.34 4.36
N ASN A 103 2.26 30.73 5.63
CA ASN A 103 1.38 30.16 6.64
C ASN A 103 -0.09 30.40 6.24
N ASN A 104 -0.69 29.46 5.51
CA ASN A 104 -2.13 29.32 5.42
C ASN A 104 -2.51 28.00 6.11
N SER A 105 -2.76 28.10 7.41
CA SER A 105 -3.42 27.07 8.21
C SER A 105 -4.94 27.15 7.91
N PRO A 106 -5.57 26.14 7.28
CA PRO A 106 -7.01 26.10 7.22
C PRO A 106 -7.54 25.59 8.56
N SER A 107 -8.13 26.50 9.35
CA SER A 107 -9.00 26.14 10.46
C SER A 107 -10.15 25.27 9.94
N PRO A 108 -10.50 24.16 10.61
CA PRO A 108 -11.70 23.40 10.26
C PRO A 108 -12.92 24.25 10.62
N THR A 109 -13.57 24.81 9.61
CA THR A 109 -14.87 25.47 9.76
C THR A 109 -15.92 24.36 9.74
N THR A 110 -16.51 24.08 10.91
CA THR A 110 -17.76 23.34 11.02
C THR A 110 -18.88 24.19 10.41
N SER A 111 -19.18 23.92 9.14
CA SER A 111 -20.35 24.45 8.46
C SER A 111 -21.51 23.47 8.66
N THR A 112 -22.33 23.74 9.67
CA THR A 112 -23.73 23.30 9.70
C THR A 112 -24.46 24.15 8.67
N SER A 113 -25.01 23.54 7.63
CA SER A 113 -25.81 24.24 6.61
C SER A 113 -26.92 23.32 6.14
N ASP A 114 -28.08 23.45 6.79
CA ASP A 114 -29.36 23.10 6.23
C ASP A 114 -29.60 24.01 5.01
N GLY A 115 -29.82 23.42 3.84
CA GLY A 115 -30.00 24.18 2.60
C GLY A 115 -30.32 23.28 1.41
N ASP A 116 -31.61 23.08 1.20
CA ASP A 116 -32.25 22.64 -0.05
C ASP A 116 -31.75 23.50 -1.23
N GLY A 117 -31.19 22.86 -2.26
CA GLY A 117 -30.64 23.54 -3.43
C GLY A 117 -30.17 22.56 -4.51
N ASP A 118 -31.10 22.19 -5.37
CA ASP A 118 -30.92 21.48 -6.64
C ASP A 118 -30.04 22.29 -7.60
N ASP A 119 -28.84 21.80 -7.91
CA ASP A 119 -28.13 22.11 -9.16
C ASP A 119 -27.14 20.97 -9.50
N GLY A 120 -27.12 20.56 -10.76
CA GLY A 120 -26.55 19.32 -11.28
C GLY A 120 -25.02 19.20 -11.18
N GLY A 121 -24.54 18.84 -9.99
CA GLY A 121 -23.14 18.51 -9.71
C GLY A 121 -22.77 17.09 -10.14
N ILE A 122 -21.69 16.98 -10.91
CA ILE A 122 -20.95 15.75 -11.19
C ILE A 122 -20.72 14.92 -9.91
N ASP A 123 -21.18 13.67 -9.97
CA ASP A 123 -21.37 12.75 -8.86
C ASP A 123 -20.06 12.35 -8.16
N LEU A 124 -19.68 13.06 -7.10
CA LEU A 124 -18.62 12.70 -6.14
C LEU A 124 -19.09 11.68 -5.08
N SER A 125 -20.26 11.04 -5.23
CA SER A 125 -20.83 10.13 -4.21
C SER A 125 -20.05 8.83 -4.04
N ALA A 126 -19.10 8.52 -4.93
CA ALA A 126 -18.18 7.39 -4.76
C ALA A 126 -17.24 7.56 -3.55
N ALA A 127 -16.85 8.79 -3.21
CA ALA A 127 -15.98 9.06 -2.06
C ALA A 127 -16.72 8.87 -0.72
N GLY A 128 -18.01 9.23 -0.66
CA GLY A 128 -18.86 9.02 0.52
C GLY A 128 -19.15 7.54 0.78
N SER A 129 -19.40 6.76 -0.27
CA SER A 129 -19.63 5.31 -0.15
C SER A 129 -18.38 4.55 0.32
N PHE A 130 -17.19 4.96 -0.12
CA PHE A 130 -15.94 4.34 0.32
C PHE A 130 -15.68 4.61 1.80
N SER A 131 -15.90 5.84 2.27
CA SER A 131 -15.69 6.24 3.67
C SER A 131 -16.56 5.45 4.65
N ALA A 132 -17.83 5.22 4.33
CA ALA A 132 -18.75 4.45 5.19
C ALA A 132 -18.35 2.97 5.29
N SER A 133 -18.09 2.30 4.15
CA SER A 133 -17.67 0.89 4.13
C SER A 133 -16.32 0.69 4.85
N PHE A 134 -15.42 1.67 4.73
CA PHE A 134 -14.13 1.67 5.41
C PHE A 134 -14.28 1.83 6.92
N ALA A 135 -15.16 2.72 7.37
CA ALA A 135 -15.46 2.89 8.79
C ALA A 135 -16.07 1.60 9.39
N ASP A 136 -16.96 0.93 8.66
CA ASP A 136 -17.50 -0.37 9.06
C ASP A 136 -16.42 -1.45 9.10
N TYR A 137 -15.49 -1.46 8.15
CA TYR A 137 -14.33 -2.36 8.17
C TYR A 137 -13.45 -2.12 9.38
N LEU A 138 -13.09 -0.86 9.66
CA LEU A 138 -12.33 -0.49 10.86
C LEU A 138 -13.07 -0.90 12.13
N LYS A 139 -14.38 -0.66 12.20
CA LYS A 139 -15.21 -1.04 13.34
C LYS A 139 -15.30 -2.55 13.52
N ALA A 140 -15.42 -3.31 12.43
CA ALA A 140 -15.42 -4.76 12.46
C ALA A 140 -14.07 -5.33 12.88
N LYS A 141 -12.95 -4.71 12.45
CA LYS A 141 -11.59 -5.21 12.71
C LYS A 141 -11.04 -4.77 14.06
N PHE A 142 -11.29 -3.54 14.47
CA PHE A 142 -10.69 -2.91 15.65
C PHE A 142 -11.72 -2.57 16.74
N GLY A 143 -13.01 -2.80 16.48
CA GLY A 143 -14.09 -2.42 17.39
C GLY A 143 -14.48 -0.94 17.26
N ASP A 144 -15.48 -0.56 18.06
CA ASP A 144 -15.97 0.83 18.11
C ASP A 144 -14.91 1.76 18.71
N GLN A 145 -14.29 2.58 17.85
CA GLN A 145 -13.24 3.51 18.22
C GLN A 145 -13.73 4.77 18.93
N SER A 146 -15.06 5.02 18.98
CA SER A 146 -15.63 6.25 19.56
C SER A 146 -15.31 6.46 21.04
N LYS A 147 -14.94 5.38 21.76
CA LYS A 147 -14.59 5.41 23.18
C LYS A 147 -13.09 5.29 23.44
N ILE A 148 -12.27 5.14 22.41
CA ILE A 148 -10.84 4.93 22.58
C ILE A 148 -10.14 6.28 22.77
N HIS A 149 -9.63 6.49 23.97
CA HIS A 149 -8.82 7.66 24.28
C HIS A 149 -7.40 7.45 23.73
N TYR A 150 -7.14 7.89 22.51
CA TYR A 150 -5.81 7.80 21.91
C TYR A 150 -4.79 8.69 22.63
N ASN A 151 -3.53 8.26 22.62
CA ASN A 151 -2.43 9.05 23.12
C ASN A 151 -2.26 10.36 22.30
N PRO A 152 -2.05 11.52 22.94
CA PRO A 152 -1.93 12.79 22.23
C PRO A 152 -0.73 12.85 21.27
N GLY A 153 0.40 12.22 21.59
CA GLY A 153 1.55 12.15 20.68
C GLY A 153 1.25 11.33 19.43
N LEU A 154 0.53 10.20 19.57
CA LEU A 154 0.05 9.44 18.41
C LEU A 154 -0.94 10.25 17.58
N LYS A 155 -1.87 10.98 18.21
CA LYS A 155 -2.81 11.88 17.50
C LYS A 155 -2.05 12.94 16.71
N GLN A 156 -1.02 13.53 17.29
CA GLN A 156 -0.20 14.53 16.61
C GLN A 156 0.49 13.94 15.37
N ILE A 157 1.12 12.77 15.50
CA ILE A 157 1.82 12.12 14.38
C ILE A 157 0.81 11.70 13.29
N CYS A 158 -0.25 10.99 13.66
CA CYS A 158 -1.28 10.54 12.71
C CYS A 158 -2.04 11.70 12.06
N GLY A 159 -2.14 12.86 12.72
CA GLY A 159 -2.75 14.07 12.18
C GLY A 159 -2.02 14.64 10.96
N HIS A 160 -0.77 14.24 10.70
CA HIS A 160 -0.02 14.62 9.49
C HIS A 160 -0.21 13.63 8.34
N THR A 161 -1.06 12.62 8.50
CA THR A 161 -1.37 11.66 7.44
C THR A 161 -2.64 12.05 6.70
N ARG A 162 -2.78 11.59 5.45
CA ARG A 162 -4.03 11.79 4.69
C ARG A 162 -5.24 11.07 5.30
N ASN A 163 -5.00 10.06 6.14
CA ASN A 163 -6.01 9.18 6.70
C ASN A 163 -5.79 9.02 8.22
N PRO A 164 -5.98 10.10 9.01
CA PRO A 164 -5.62 10.14 10.42
C PRO A 164 -6.36 9.10 11.25
N ASP A 165 -7.65 8.88 10.99
CA ASP A 165 -8.46 7.88 11.71
C ASP A 165 -7.96 6.46 11.47
N VAL A 166 -7.55 6.17 10.24
CA VAL A 166 -6.98 4.87 9.86
C VAL A 166 -5.63 4.67 10.52
N CYS A 167 -4.78 5.71 10.50
CA CYS A 167 -3.50 5.70 11.19
C CYS A 167 -3.71 5.40 12.69
N LEU A 168 -4.63 6.10 13.35
CA LEU A 168 -4.91 5.91 14.77
C LEU A 168 -5.47 4.52 15.08
N ALA A 169 -6.50 4.09 14.37
CA ALA A 169 -7.15 2.80 14.60
C ALA A 169 -6.20 1.62 14.39
N THR A 170 -5.26 1.74 13.45
CA THR A 170 -4.35 0.65 13.10
C THR A 170 -3.07 0.61 13.92
N ILE A 171 -2.51 1.77 14.27
CA ILE A 171 -1.25 1.86 15.00
C ILE A 171 -1.47 1.78 16.52
N SER A 172 -2.56 2.35 17.03
CA SER A 172 -2.83 2.36 18.47
C SER A 172 -2.79 0.97 19.13
N PRO A 173 -3.28 -0.12 18.50
CA PRO A 173 -3.17 -1.47 19.07
C PRO A 173 -1.74 -2.04 19.09
N MET A 174 -0.82 -1.50 18.27
CA MET A 174 0.54 -2.01 18.11
C MET A 174 1.53 -1.37 19.08
N ILE A 175 1.25 -0.15 19.54
CA ILE A 175 2.14 0.59 20.43
C ILE A 175 1.63 0.47 21.85
N LYS A 176 2.48 -0.07 22.75
CA LYS A 176 2.18 -0.13 24.18
C LYS A 176 2.31 1.26 24.80
N GLN A 177 1.72 1.46 25.98
CA GLN A 177 1.87 2.69 26.76
C GLN A 177 3.36 3.06 26.89
N GLY A 178 3.72 4.29 26.48
CA GLY A 178 5.11 4.75 26.41
C GLY A 178 5.26 6.07 25.67
N THR A 179 6.49 6.42 25.32
CA THR A 179 6.81 7.59 24.48
C THR A 179 6.44 7.32 23.03
N PHE A 180 5.65 8.21 22.45
CA PHE A 180 5.26 8.17 21.04
C PHE A 180 6.16 9.13 20.26
N ASP A 181 7.29 8.64 19.77
CA ASP A 181 8.07 9.36 18.77
C ASP A 181 7.76 8.85 17.35
N ALA A 182 8.08 9.67 16.36
CA ALA A 182 7.77 9.39 14.96
C ALA A 182 8.45 8.11 14.45
N VAL A 183 9.61 7.73 15.00
CA VAL A 183 10.34 6.52 14.58
C VAL A 183 9.59 5.26 15.03
N HIS A 184 9.20 5.17 16.30
CA HIS A 184 8.43 4.03 16.80
C HIS A 184 7.05 3.94 16.13
N VAL A 185 6.41 5.08 15.87
CA VAL A 185 5.14 5.12 15.13
C VAL A 185 5.31 4.67 13.69
N LEU A 186 6.42 5.02 13.04
CA LEU A 186 6.74 4.55 11.69
C LEU A 186 6.99 3.04 11.63
N GLU A 187 7.77 2.49 12.57
CA GLU A 187 8.02 1.04 12.66
C GLU A 187 6.70 0.27 12.83
N ALA A 188 5.85 0.72 13.76
CA ALA A 188 4.53 0.13 13.96
C ALA A 188 3.65 0.24 12.70
N SER A 189 3.68 1.37 12.01
CA SER A 189 2.96 1.56 10.73
C SER A 189 3.44 0.59 9.65
N ILE A 190 4.76 0.39 9.52
CA ILE A 190 5.34 -0.56 8.56
C ILE A 190 4.93 -2.00 8.89
N LEU A 191 4.88 -2.38 10.17
CA LEU A 191 4.40 -3.69 10.60
C LEU A 191 2.92 -3.90 10.27
N VAL A 192 2.08 -2.89 10.48
CA VAL A 192 0.66 -2.93 10.06
C VAL A 192 0.55 -3.11 8.55
N CYS A 193 1.27 -2.30 7.76
CA CYS A 193 1.26 -2.39 6.30
C CYS A 193 1.71 -3.79 5.84
N THR A 194 2.75 -4.35 6.47
CA THR A 194 3.25 -5.71 6.21
C THR A 194 2.16 -6.75 6.43
N GLN A 195 1.44 -6.70 7.55
CA GLN A 195 0.35 -7.63 7.85
C GLN A 195 -0.78 -7.52 6.82
N ASN A 196 -1.16 -6.30 6.43
CA ASN A 196 -2.20 -6.09 5.43
C ASN A 196 -1.82 -6.65 4.06
N ILE A 197 -0.58 -6.45 3.63
CA ILE A 197 -0.08 -7.02 2.37
C ILE A 197 -0.04 -8.56 2.45
N GLN A 198 0.37 -9.14 3.57
CA GLN A 198 0.33 -10.60 3.73
C GLN A 198 -1.11 -11.14 3.66
N THR A 199 -2.07 -10.43 4.25
CA THR A 199 -3.49 -10.80 4.15
C THR A 199 -3.99 -10.72 2.71
N ILE A 200 -3.70 -9.64 1.97
CA ILE A 200 -4.19 -9.50 0.60
C ILE A 200 -3.59 -10.55 -0.33
N ILE A 201 -2.30 -10.89 -0.17
CA ILE A 201 -1.66 -11.97 -0.94
C ILE A 201 -2.41 -13.29 -0.74
N LYS A 202 -2.76 -13.66 0.50
CA LYS A 202 -3.53 -14.90 0.77
C LYS A 202 -4.90 -14.90 0.09
N ILE A 203 -5.59 -13.76 0.10
CA ILE A 203 -6.90 -13.61 -0.57
C ILE A 203 -6.72 -13.77 -2.09
N ILE A 204 -5.70 -13.11 -2.66
CA ILE A 204 -5.37 -13.22 -4.09
C ILE A 204 -5.10 -14.67 -4.48
N GLU A 205 -4.29 -15.39 -3.70
CA GLU A 205 -3.98 -16.80 -3.94
C GLU A 205 -5.24 -17.68 -3.93
N ALA A 206 -6.11 -17.49 -2.94
CA ALA A 206 -7.37 -18.22 -2.84
C ALA A 206 -8.28 -17.96 -4.04
N HIS A 207 -8.41 -16.71 -4.48
CA HIS A 207 -9.25 -16.38 -5.64
C HIS A 207 -8.64 -16.84 -6.98
N ALA A 208 -7.30 -16.74 -7.13
CA ALA A 208 -6.61 -17.22 -8.32
C ALA A 208 -6.78 -18.74 -8.51
N ALA A 209 -6.86 -19.50 -7.41
CA ALA A 209 -7.13 -20.93 -7.46
C ALA A 209 -8.57 -21.27 -7.92
N LEU A 210 -9.53 -20.38 -7.67
CA LEU A 210 -10.94 -20.61 -7.99
C LEU A 210 -11.33 -20.20 -9.42
N SER A 211 -10.62 -19.26 -10.03
CA SER A 211 -10.98 -18.73 -11.35
C SER A 211 -9.78 -18.59 -12.29
N ARG A 212 -9.71 -19.52 -13.27
CA ARG A 212 -8.68 -19.52 -14.30
C ARG A 212 -8.68 -18.26 -15.18
N HIS A 213 -9.85 -17.65 -15.40
CA HIS A 213 -9.97 -16.48 -16.28
C HIS A 213 -9.29 -15.22 -15.72
N VAL A 214 -9.23 -15.08 -14.39
CA VAL A 214 -8.61 -13.91 -13.72
C VAL A 214 -7.30 -14.26 -13.02
N ALA A 215 -6.92 -15.54 -12.99
CA ALA A 215 -5.74 -16.03 -12.28
C ALA A 215 -4.45 -15.32 -12.69
N THR A 216 -4.21 -15.12 -13.99
CA THR A 216 -2.99 -14.45 -14.48
C THR A 216 -2.87 -13.03 -13.94
N GLY A 217 -3.92 -12.21 -14.05
CA GLY A 217 -3.90 -10.84 -13.54
C GLY A 217 -3.79 -10.78 -12.01
N LEU A 218 -4.43 -11.71 -11.30
CA LEU A 218 -4.29 -11.86 -9.86
C LEU A 218 -2.85 -12.24 -9.44
N LEU A 219 -2.19 -13.13 -10.19
CA LEU A 219 -0.80 -13.49 -9.92
C LEU A 219 0.17 -12.35 -10.21
N GLU A 220 -0.09 -11.52 -11.22
CA GLU A 220 0.66 -10.28 -11.44
C GLU A 220 0.47 -9.28 -10.30
N CYS A 221 -0.76 -9.10 -9.81
CA CYS A 221 -1.07 -8.28 -8.63
C CYS A 221 -0.31 -8.78 -7.39
N LYS A 222 -0.32 -10.10 -7.14
CA LYS A 222 0.50 -10.73 -6.08
C LYS A 222 1.98 -10.40 -6.26
N GLY A 223 2.49 -10.37 -7.49
CA GLY A 223 3.87 -10.00 -7.80
C GLY A 223 4.24 -8.61 -7.30
N HIS A 224 3.38 -7.62 -7.51
CA HIS A 224 3.59 -6.26 -6.98
C HIS A 224 3.56 -6.21 -5.45
N TYR A 225 2.58 -6.88 -4.82
CA TYR A 225 2.52 -6.96 -3.36
C TYR A 225 3.74 -7.68 -2.75
N ALA A 226 4.26 -8.71 -3.41
CA ALA A 226 5.48 -9.39 -2.97
C ALA A 226 6.71 -8.48 -3.02
N LYS A 227 6.85 -7.65 -4.06
CA LYS A 227 7.90 -6.61 -4.13
C LYS A 227 7.75 -5.61 -2.98
N ALA A 228 6.54 -5.11 -2.74
CA ALA A 228 6.25 -4.21 -1.64
C ALA A 228 6.63 -4.82 -0.27
N LEU A 229 6.40 -6.11 -0.02
CA LEU A 229 6.84 -6.78 1.21
C LEU A 229 8.36 -6.79 1.38
N VAL A 230 9.12 -7.10 0.32
CA VAL A 230 10.59 -7.07 0.37
C VAL A 230 11.07 -5.65 0.69
N SER A 231 10.48 -4.65 0.04
CA SER A 231 10.74 -3.25 0.28
C SER A 231 10.40 -2.82 1.71
N LEU A 232 9.31 -3.30 2.32
CA LEU A 232 8.96 -2.99 3.72
C LEU A 232 10.01 -3.53 4.69
N HIS A 233 10.53 -4.73 4.46
CA HIS A 233 11.64 -5.27 5.26
C HIS A 233 12.93 -4.45 5.07
N GLN A 234 13.19 -3.96 3.86
CA GLN A 234 14.31 -3.06 3.60
C GLN A 234 14.14 -1.73 4.34
N ALA A 235 12.93 -1.16 4.37
CA ALA A 235 12.63 0.06 5.10
C ALA A 235 12.89 -0.11 6.61
N LEU A 236 12.45 -1.23 7.22
CA LEU A 236 12.76 -1.53 8.63
C LEU A 236 14.27 -1.59 8.90
N LYS A 237 15.03 -2.27 8.03
CA LYS A 237 16.50 -2.30 8.15
C LYS A 237 17.10 -0.89 8.08
N ALA A 238 16.61 -0.05 7.17
CA ALA A 238 17.07 1.32 7.03
C ALA A 238 16.71 2.20 8.23
N ILE A 239 15.54 1.99 8.86
CA ILE A 239 15.17 2.66 10.12
C ILE A 239 16.16 2.33 11.23
N HIS A 240 16.48 1.04 11.43
CA HIS A 240 17.42 0.62 12.46
C HIS A 240 18.84 1.15 12.20
N ALA A 241 19.21 1.32 10.92
CA ALA A 241 20.46 1.96 10.50
C ALA A 241 20.40 3.50 10.53
N ARG A 242 19.28 4.10 10.98
CA ARG A 242 19.03 5.55 11.00
C ARG A 242 19.15 6.24 9.64
N ASN A 243 18.96 5.50 8.54
CA ASN A 243 19.04 6.04 7.18
C ASN A 243 17.65 6.41 6.64
N PHE A 244 17.11 7.53 7.12
CA PHE A 244 15.73 7.94 6.80
C PHE A 244 15.54 8.44 5.36
N GLY A 245 16.62 8.83 4.67
CA GLY A 245 16.58 9.12 3.23
C GLY A 245 16.26 7.86 2.41
N VAL A 246 16.89 6.73 2.74
CA VAL A 246 16.56 5.43 2.13
C VAL A 246 15.15 4.99 2.51
N VAL A 247 14.73 5.19 3.78
CA VAL A 247 13.36 4.86 4.22
C VAL A 247 12.31 5.56 3.35
N SER A 248 12.40 6.87 3.17
CA SER A 248 11.43 7.62 2.37
C SER A 248 11.41 7.18 0.91
N THR A 249 12.58 6.92 0.32
CA THR A 249 12.69 6.42 -1.07
C THR A 249 12.03 5.05 -1.22
N VAL A 250 12.30 4.12 -0.31
CA VAL A 250 11.75 2.76 -0.31
C VAL A 250 10.24 2.77 -0.07
N LEU A 251 9.75 3.59 0.87
CA LEU A 251 8.32 3.77 1.12
C LEU A 251 7.58 4.38 -0.08
N GLY A 252 8.19 5.31 -0.82
CA GLY A 252 7.66 5.82 -2.08
C GLY A 252 7.49 4.71 -3.13
N GLY A 253 8.49 3.82 -3.25
CA GLY A 253 8.40 2.64 -4.10
C GLY A 253 7.29 1.67 -3.69
N ILE A 254 7.09 1.44 -2.39
CA ILE A 254 6.00 0.61 -1.86
C ILE A 254 4.64 1.16 -2.27
N VAL A 255 4.42 2.47 -2.13
CA VAL A 255 3.16 3.11 -2.56
C VAL A 255 2.93 2.87 -4.05
N ALA A 256 3.96 3.05 -4.90
CA ALA A 256 3.84 2.82 -6.33
C ALA A 256 3.51 1.36 -6.69
N ASP A 257 4.17 0.38 -6.03
CA ASP A 257 3.87 -1.05 -6.23
C ASP A 257 2.45 -1.40 -5.80
N VAL A 258 2.01 -0.91 -4.63
CA VAL A 258 0.66 -1.13 -4.11
C VAL A 258 -0.38 -0.54 -5.05
N THR A 259 -0.24 0.73 -5.46
CA THR A 259 -1.19 1.37 -6.39
C THR A 259 -1.22 0.66 -7.74
N SER A 260 -0.08 0.18 -8.24
CA SER A 260 -0.03 -0.62 -9.48
C SER A 260 -0.78 -1.96 -9.33
N ALA A 261 -0.66 -2.61 -8.17
CA ALA A 261 -1.38 -3.83 -7.85
C ALA A 261 -2.90 -3.60 -7.81
N GLU A 262 -3.34 -2.50 -7.21
CA GLU A 262 -4.75 -2.13 -7.10
C GLU A 262 -5.37 -1.78 -8.45
N ALA A 263 -4.66 -1.03 -9.29
CA ALA A 263 -5.09 -0.71 -10.65
C ALA A 263 -5.38 -2.00 -11.45
N LYS A 264 -4.46 -2.97 -11.40
CA LYS A 264 -4.65 -4.28 -12.05
C LYS A 264 -5.90 -5.01 -11.53
N VAL A 265 -6.17 -4.96 -10.23
CA VAL A 265 -7.36 -5.61 -9.66
C VAL A 265 -8.65 -4.93 -10.11
N MET A 266 -8.67 -3.61 -10.17
CA MET A 266 -9.82 -2.85 -10.69
C MET A 266 -10.11 -3.21 -12.14
N ASP A 267 -9.07 -3.35 -12.97
CA ASP A 267 -9.21 -3.71 -14.39
C ASP A 267 -9.80 -5.10 -14.60
N LEU A 268 -9.54 -6.03 -13.68
CA LEU A 268 -10.08 -7.40 -13.74
C LEU A 268 -11.58 -7.49 -13.43
N LYS A 269 -12.21 -6.41 -12.93
CA LYS A 269 -13.65 -6.32 -12.61
C LYS A 269 -14.19 -7.52 -11.83
N VAL A 270 -13.40 -8.04 -10.89
CA VAL A 270 -13.76 -9.27 -10.16
C VAL A 270 -14.84 -8.95 -9.12
N ALA A 271 -16.10 -9.23 -9.45
CA ALA A 271 -17.26 -8.92 -8.59
C ALA A 271 -17.21 -9.55 -7.18
N SER A 272 -16.41 -10.61 -6.99
CA SER A 272 -16.25 -11.29 -5.71
C SER A 272 -15.19 -10.67 -4.80
N PHE A 273 -14.38 -9.72 -5.28
CA PHE A 273 -13.43 -9.00 -4.44
C PHE A 273 -14.10 -7.76 -3.83
N LYS A 274 -14.11 -7.72 -2.50
CA LYS A 274 -14.39 -6.49 -1.77
C LYS A 274 -13.21 -5.53 -1.95
N PHE A 275 -13.42 -4.49 -2.75
CA PHE A 275 -12.39 -3.52 -3.12
C PHE A 275 -11.77 -2.82 -1.90
N GLU A 276 -12.51 -2.77 -0.79
CA GLU A 276 -12.10 -2.12 0.46
C GLU A 276 -10.83 -2.72 1.06
N TYR A 277 -10.57 -4.02 0.85
CA TYR A 277 -9.34 -4.66 1.34
C TYR A 277 -8.09 -4.14 0.64
N PHE A 278 -8.19 -3.83 -0.64
CA PHE A 278 -7.08 -3.34 -1.45
C PHE A 278 -6.73 -1.93 -1.03
N SER A 279 -7.74 -1.04 -1.04
CA SER A 279 -7.54 0.35 -0.67
C SER A 279 -7.01 0.53 0.77
N PHE A 280 -7.29 -0.41 1.67
CA PHE A 280 -6.68 -0.44 3.00
C PHE A 280 -5.14 -0.51 2.95
N VAL A 281 -4.58 -1.29 2.03
CA VAL A 281 -3.13 -1.40 1.85
C VAL A 281 -2.56 -0.08 1.38
N SER A 282 -3.12 0.54 0.33
CA SER A 282 -2.71 1.88 -0.13
C SER A 282 -2.73 2.92 0.98
N VAL A 283 -3.81 2.94 1.78
CA VAL A 283 -3.94 3.87 2.90
C VAL A 283 -2.81 3.64 3.92
N THR A 284 -2.55 2.39 4.31
CA THR A 284 -1.48 2.11 5.29
C THR A 284 -0.08 2.38 4.74
N ALA A 285 0.19 2.12 3.47
CA ALA A 285 1.44 2.46 2.82
C ALA A 285 1.63 3.99 2.74
N SER A 286 0.58 4.74 2.38
CA SER A 286 0.59 6.20 2.37
C SER A 286 0.81 6.79 3.76
N ASN A 287 0.26 6.16 4.80
CA ASN A 287 0.49 6.58 6.18
C ASN A 287 1.96 6.38 6.57
N CYS A 288 2.57 5.25 6.21
CA CYS A 288 4.01 5.02 6.43
C CYS A 288 4.85 6.15 5.82
N LEU A 289 4.61 6.49 4.55
CA LEU A 289 5.34 7.55 3.86
C LEU A 289 5.11 8.93 4.48
N SER A 290 3.88 9.22 4.90
CA SER A 290 3.56 10.50 5.55
C SER A 290 4.28 10.62 6.91
N ILE A 291 4.30 9.55 7.70
CA ILE A 291 4.99 9.54 9.00
C ILE A 291 6.50 9.67 8.82
N SER A 292 7.08 9.03 7.79
CA SER A 292 8.53 9.11 7.56
C SER A 292 9.00 10.53 7.24
N SER A 293 8.13 11.36 6.66
CA SER A 293 8.42 12.78 6.38
C SER A 293 8.55 13.65 7.63
N LEU A 294 8.09 13.17 8.79
CA LEU A 294 8.20 13.86 10.07
C LEU A 294 9.55 13.66 10.74
N ILE A 295 10.39 12.76 10.21
CA ILE A 295 11.68 12.41 10.79
C ILE A 295 12.78 13.18 10.02
N PRO A 296 13.58 14.01 10.69
CA PRO A 296 14.67 14.74 10.04
C PRO A 296 15.71 13.77 9.46
N HIS A 297 16.25 14.13 8.29
CA HIS A 297 17.29 13.39 7.56
C HIS A 297 18.69 13.80 7.99
#